data_AF-A0A519SRM3-F1
#
_entry.id   AF-A0A519SRM3-F1
#
_cell.length_a   1.000
_cell.length_b   1.000
_cell.length_c   1.000
_cell.angle_alpha   90.00
_cell.angle_beta   90.00
_cell.angle_gamma   90.00
#
_symmetry.space_group_name_H-M   'P 1'
#
loop_
_entity.id
_entity.type
_entity.pdbx_description
1 polymer ?
#
loop_
_entity_poly.entity_id
_entity_poly.type
_entity_poly.pdbx_seq_one_letter_code
_entity_poly.pdbx_strand_id
1 'polypeptide(L)'
;TRYAIAYFEGLLKKYGASRERKTQLRTFDVVTAQKVAVANQKLYVNYQDGFVGYGLKKDEKAVEVTSCSDLDDIIAIRRDGTFMVTRIAEKTFMGKDILLAGVYNKNDDRLVYNMVYLDGASGISFAKRFLVSGITRDKVYDLTKGTKGTKVLYLTANPNSETELVAVQLSDKAPARVKQFDFDFAELAIKGKGSMGNIVTKQQIKKITQKSVGDSTLGGREVFFDSVVARLNHAGHGRYLGAFDTDDTILVVYKDGSYELNAPDLNKRFDLANIVLLRKLEAETVLSAVYVDGESKTYYIKRFKIETSTFGKRFLFISESKGSKLLAATAFAEPAVEVTL
;
A
#
# COMPACT_ATOMS: atom_id res chain seq x y z
N THR A 1 -3.12 33.15 53.01
CA THR A 1 -3.26 32.05 52.02
C THR A 1 -4.71 31.68 51.73
N ARG A 2 -5.56 31.41 52.73
CA ARG A 2 -6.98 31.02 52.52
C ARG A 2 -7.83 32.08 51.80
N TYR A 3 -7.63 33.35 52.12
CA TYR A 3 -8.33 34.48 51.49
C TYR A 3 -8.01 34.63 50.00
N ALA A 4 -6.74 34.44 49.62
CA ALA A 4 -6.31 34.53 48.23
C ALA A 4 -6.91 33.40 47.38
N ILE A 5 -6.99 32.17 47.92
CA ILE A 5 -7.63 31.03 47.25
C ILE A 5 -9.12 31.34 47.00
N ALA A 6 -9.84 31.76 48.05
CA ALA A 6 -11.26 32.10 47.94
C ALA A 6 -11.51 33.23 46.93
N TYR A 7 -10.61 34.21 46.85
CA TYR A 7 -10.69 35.29 45.88
C TYR A 7 -10.57 34.77 44.43
N PHE A 8 -9.59 33.90 44.13
CA PHE A 8 -9.44 33.32 42.80
C PHE A 8 -10.57 32.34 42.42
N GLU A 9 -11.07 31.56 43.37
CA GLU A 9 -12.24 30.70 43.17
C GLU A 9 -13.50 31.54 42.85
N GLY A 10 -13.68 32.67 43.52
CA GLY A 10 -14.76 33.62 43.25
C GLY A 10 -14.67 34.22 41.83
N LEU A 11 -13.46 34.59 41.39
CA LEU A 11 -13.23 35.06 40.02
C LEU A 11 -13.52 33.97 38.99
N LEU A 12 -13.09 32.73 39.22
CA LEU A 12 -13.37 31.61 38.32
C LEU A 12 -14.87 31.35 38.20
N LYS A 13 -15.61 31.40 39.31
CA LYS A 13 -17.07 31.21 39.32
C LYS A 13 -17.80 32.34 38.59
N LYS A 14 -17.34 33.59 38.75
CA LYS A 14 -17.95 34.77 38.13
C LYS A 14 -17.66 34.89 36.63
N TYR A 15 -16.48 34.49 36.18
CA TYR A 15 -16.00 34.74 34.81
C TYR A 15 -15.72 33.48 33.98
N GLY A 16 -15.77 32.28 34.57
CA GLY A 16 -15.45 31.02 33.90
C GLY A 16 -16.62 30.38 33.14
N ALA A 17 -17.86 30.66 33.54
CA ALA A 17 -19.04 30.16 32.81
C ALA A 17 -19.00 30.63 31.35
N SER A 18 -19.29 29.72 30.42
CA SER A 18 -19.25 29.91 28.95
C SER A 18 -17.92 30.37 28.34
N ARG A 19 -16.82 30.37 29.11
CA ARG A 19 -15.45 30.61 28.63
C ARG A 19 -14.62 29.34 28.61
N GLU A 20 -15.20 28.26 28.10
CA GLU A 20 -14.47 27.01 27.91
C GLU A 20 -13.32 27.20 26.92
N ARG A 21 -12.29 26.36 27.10
CA ARG A 21 -11.12 26.36 26.24
C ARG A 21 -11.57 26.06 24.80
N LYS A 22 -11.40 27.05 23.91
CA LYS A 22 -11.70 26.92 22.47
C LYS A 22 -10.61 26.16 21.70
N THR A 23 -9.45 25.95 22.31
CA THR A 23 -8.32 25.24 21.73
C THR A 23 -8.32 23.76 22.13
N GLN A 24 -7.97 22.87 21.21
CA GLN A 24 -7.81 21.45 21.51
C GLN A 24 -6.37 21.19 21.97
N LEU A 25 -6.21 20.44 23.06
CA LEU A 25 -4.92 19.84 23.38
C LEU A 25 -4.68 18.70 22.40
N ARG A 26 -3.73 18.90 21.48
CA ARG A 26 -3.20 17.83 20.63
C ARG A 26 -1.75 17.59 21.00
N THR A 27 -1.41 16.33 21.25
CA THR A 27 -0.02 15.90 21.35
C THR A 27 0.58 15.97 19.95
N PHE A 28 1.62 16.78 19.78
CA PHE A 28 2.41 16.77 18.55
C PHE A 28 3.52 15.74 18.75
N ASP A 29 3.51 14.71 17.92
CA ASP A 29 4.63 13.76 17.85
C ASP A 29 5.90 14.50 17.43
N VAL A 30 7.07 14.05 17.91
CA VAL A 30 8.36 14.60 17.47
C VAL A 30 8.54 14.26 16.01
N VAL A 31 8.22 15.21 15.14
CA VAL A 31 8.31 14.98 13.71
C VAL A 31 9.74 15.20 13.24
N THR A 32 10.42 14.12 12.85
CA THR A 32 11.60 14.22 12.01
C THR A 32 11.21 14.86 10.68
N ALA A 33 11.97 15.83 10.18
CA ALA A 33 11.66 16.55 8.93
C ALA A 33 11.39 15.61 7.74
N GLN A 34 11.98 14.41 7.77
CA GLN A 34 11.75 13.32 6.80
C GLN A 34 10.32 12.74 6.84
N LYS A 35 9.63 12.75 7.98
CA LYS A 35 8.25 12.27 8.15
C LYS A 35 7.18 13.33 7.81
N VAL A 36 7.51 14.63 7.86
CA VAL A 36 6.61 15.75 7.46
C VAL A 36 6.82 16.23 6.03
N ALA A 37 7.76 15.62 5.32
CA ALA A 37 7.89 15.85 3.90
C ALA A 37 6.63 15.29 3.21
N VAL A 38 5.63 16.16 3.03
CA VAL A 38 4.36 15.78 2.44
C VAL A 38 4.67 15.29 1.03
N ALA A 39 4.19 14.09 0.69
CA ALA A 39 4.28 13.54 -0.65
C ALA A 39 3.45 14.38 -1.63
N ASN A 40 3.97 15.56 -1.96
CA ASN A 40 3.36 16.59 -2.79
C ASN A 40 3.65 16.37 -4.28
N GLN A 41 4.61 15.49 -4.59
CA GLN A 41 5.08 15.24 -5.94
C GLN A 41 4.75 13.81 -6.37
N LYS A 42 4.76 13.61 -7.68
CA LYS A 42 4.59 12.32 -8.33
C LYS A 42 5.91 11.90 -8.92
N LEU A 43 6.30 10.66 -8.69
CA LEU A 43 7.49 10.07 -9.27
C LEU A 43 7.13 9.55 -10.67
N TYR A 44 7.91 9.94 -11.67
CA TYR A 44 7.76 9.49 -13.04
C TYR A 44 9.01 8.72 -13.48
N VAL A 45 8.84 7.78 -14.40
CA VAL A 45 9.92 7.01 -15.01
C VAL A 45 9.74 6.91 -16.52
N ASN A 46 10.81 7.17 -17.26
CA ASN A 46 10.95 6.80 -18.66
C ASN A 46 11.81 5.52 -18.71
N TYR A 47 11.14 4.37 -18.83
CA TYR A 47 11.79 3.05 -18.75
C TYR A 47 12.81 2.80 -19.87
N GLN A 48 12.56 3.35 -21.05
CA GLN A 48 13.41 3.14 -22.22
C GLN A 48 14.67 4.02 -22.17
N ASP A 49 14.50 5.31 -21.96
CA ASP A 49 15.59 6.28 -22.01
C ASP A 49 16.35 6.38 -20.68
N GLY A 50 15.83 5.79 -19.61
CA GLY A 50 16.53 5.58 -18.35
C GLY A 50 16.47 6.75 -17.37
N PHE A 51 15.42 7.56 -17.44
CA PHE A 51 15.24 8.73 -16.58
C PHE A 51 14.18 8.48 -15.51
N VAL A 52 14.46 8.94 -14.29
CA VAL A 52 13.53 8.88 -13.14
C VAL A 52 13.53 10.25 -12.46
N GLY A 53 12.36 10.76 -12.06
CA GLY A 53 12.25 12.03 -11.34
C GLY A 53 10.84 12.60 -11.34
N TYR A 54 10.61 13.69 -10.60
CA TYR A 54 9.29 14.34 -10.53
C TYR A 54 9.02 15.33 -11.67
N GLY A 55 10.04 15.73 -12.42
CA GLY A 55 9.98 16.71 -13.51
C GLY A 55 9.64 16.13 -14.88
N LEU A 56 9.43 14.80 -15.01
CA LEU A 56 9.22 14.13 -16.30
C LEU A 56 7.76 14.19 -16.80
N LYS A 57 6.88 14.96 -16.18
CA LYS A 57 5.45 15.04 -16.55
C LYS A 57 5.19 15.44 -18.01
N LYS A 58 6.13 16.15 -18.65
CA LYS A 58 6.04 16.58 -20.06
C LYS A 58 6.67 15.59 -21.04
N ASP A 59 7.30 14.53 -20.57
CA ASP A 59 7.88 13.48 -21.41
C ASP A 59 6.79 12.49 -21.79
N GLU A 60 6.51 12.35 -23.09
CA GLU A 60 5.47 11.46 -23.62
C GLU A 60 5.71 9.97 -23.29
N LYS A 61 6.97 9.59 -23.01
CA LYS A 61 7.34 8.21 -22.66
C LYS A 61 7.39 7.98 -21.14
N ALA A 62 7.18 9.02 -20.33
CA ALA A 62 7.23 8.89 -18.88
C ALA A 62 5.90 8.40 -18.32
N VAL A 63 5.97 7.46 -17.38
CA VAL A 63 4.81 6.89 -16.67
C VAL A 63 4.87 7.27 -15.20
N GLU A 64 3.73 7.65 -14.61
CA GLU A 64 3.61 7.87 -13.16
C GLU A 64 3.76 6.54 -12.41
N VAL A 65 4.59 6.52 -11.37
CA VAL A 65 4.89 5.32 -10.57
C VAL A 65 4.18 5.39 -9.22
N THR A 66 4.47 6.43 -8.43
CA THR A 66 3.94 6.59 -7.07
C THR A 66 4.06 8.04 -6.61
N SER A 67 3.49 8.35 -5.44
CA SER A 67 3.71 9.64 -4.79
C SER A 67 5.07 9.67 -4.10
N CYS A 68 5.70 10.85 -4.02
CA CYS A 68 7.03 11.04 -3.43
C CYS A 68 7.18 12.45 -2.84
N SER A 69 8.18 12.60 -1.98
CA SER A 69 8.71 13.84 -1.41
C SER A 69 10.08 14.17 -2.01
N ASP A 70 10.44 15.45 -1.97
CA ASP A 70 11.77 16.04 -2.21
C ASP A 70 12.92 15.51 -1.32
N LEU A 71 12.61 14.76 -0.27
CA LEU A 71 13.57 14.12 0.63
C LEU A 71 13.69 12.61 0.39
N ASP A 72 12.87 12.04 -0.50
CA ASP A 72 12.87 10.61 -0.76
C ASP A 72 14.13 10.16 -1.52
N ASP A 73 14.50 8.91 -1.29
CA ASP A 73 15.41 8.18 -2.15
C ASP A 73 14.58 7.36 -3.14
N ILE A 74 15.10 7.20 -4.36
CA ILE A 74 14.46 6.45 -5.43
C ILE A 74 15.38 5.32 -5.90
N ILE A 75 14.81 4.15 -6.17
CA ILE A 75 15.50 2.99 -6.69
C ILE A 75 15.11 2.76 -8.16
N ALA A 76 16.07 2.36 -8.98
CA ALA A 76 15.82 1.82 -10.31
C ALA A 76 16.58 0.51 -10.52
N ILE A 77 15.88 -0.55 -10.94
CA ILE A 77 16.42 -1.86 -11.28
C ILE A 77 16.38 -2.03 -12.80
N ARG A 78 17.50 -2.42 -13.40
CA ARG A 78 17.70 -2.51 -14.85
C ARG A 78 17.65 -3.95 -15.35
N ARG A 79 17.47 -4.07 -16.67
CA ARG A 79 17.37 -5.36 -17.37
C ARG A 79 18.64 -6.21 -17.31
N ASP A 80 19.80 -5.59 -17.11
CA ASP A 80 21.09 -6.27 -16.92
C ASP A 80 21.27 -6.86 -15.51
N GLY A 81 20.30 -6.66 -14.61
CA GLY A 81 20.37 -7.16 -13.23
C GLY A 81 21.09 -6.22 -12.27
N THR A 82 21.42 -5.01 -12.69
CA THR A 82 21.99 -4.00 -11.81
C THR A 82 20.93 -3.02 -11.31
N PHE A 83 21.21 -2.36 -10.19
CA PHE A 83 20.35 -1.30 -9.67
C PHE A 83 21.17 -0.15 -9.08
N MET A 84 20.52 0.99 -8.95
CA MET A 84 21.05 2.18 -8.30
C MET A 84 19.96 2.78 -7.41
N VAL A 85 20.39 3.41 -6.31
CA VAL A 85 19.54 4.27 -5.50
C VAL A 85 20.13 5.67 -5.49
N THR A 86 19.31 6.68 -5.73
CA THR A 86 19.73 8.09 -5.73
C THR A 86 18.70 8.94 -4.99
N ARG A 87 19.10 10.13 -4.56
CA ARG A 87 18.15 11.09 -4.00
C ARG A 87 17.25 11.59 -5.11
N ILE A 88 15.97 11.80 -4.82
CA ILE A 88 15.03 12.32 -5.81
C ILE A 88 15.50 13.68 -6.38
N ALA A 89 15.25 13.90 -7.67
CA ALA A 89 15.48 15.17 -8.35
C ALA A 89 14.45 15.36 -9.49
N GLU A 90 14.50 16.52 -10.16
CA GLU A 90 13.63 16.81 -11.31
C GLU A 90 13.77 15.74 -12.41
N LYS A 91 15.01 15.38 -12.72
CA LYS A 91 15.33 14.38 -13.73
C LYS A 91 16.72 13.81 -13.45
N THR A 92 16.78 12.53 -13.12
CA THR A 92 18.04 11.81 -12.93
C THR A 92 18.14 10.66 -13.91
N PHE A 93 19.31 10.48 -14.52
CA PHE A 93 19.59 9.31 -15.33
C PHE A 93 20.05 8.15 -14.43
N MET A 94 19.30 7.05 -14.44
CA MET A 94 19.60 5.84 -13.65
C MET A 94 19.99 4.64 -14.52
N GLY A 95 20.28 4.90 -15.81
CA GLY A 95 20.65 3.89 -16.80
C GLY A 95 19.46 3.42 -17.65
N LYS A 96 19.74 3.00 -18.89
CA LYS A 96 18.73 2.51 -19.84
C LYS A 96 18.17 1.15 -19.44
N ASP A 97 17.04 0.79 -20.07
CA ASP A 97 16.35 -0.49 -19.88
C ASP A 97 15.96 -0.74 -18.42
N ILE A 98 15.35 0.27 -17.78
CA ILE A 98 14.77 0.12 -16.45
C ILE A 98 13.62 -0.89 -16.54
N LEU A 99 13.56 -1.81 -15.56
CA LEU A 99 12.46 -2.75 -15.38
C LEU A 99 11.52 -2.32 -14.25
N LEU A 100 12.08 -1.70 -13.22
CA LEU A 100 11.33 -1.26 -12.05
C LEU A 100 11.94 0.02 -11.50
N ALA A 101 11.09 0.98 -11.16
CA ALA A 101 11.47 2.18 -10.41
C ALA A 101 10.47 2.40 -9.27
N GLY A 102 10.89 3.07 -8.20
CA GLY A 102 10.02 3.38 -7.07
C GLY A 102 10.72 4.17 -5.97
N VAL A 103 9.94 4.56 -4.95
CA VAL A 103 10.50 5.16 -3.72
C VAL A 103 11.18 4.06 -2.91
N TYR A 104 12.40 4.35 -2.45
CA TYR A 104 13.22 3.46 -1.66
C TYR A 104 13.20 3.88 -0.20
N ASN A 105 12.83 2.95 0.67
CA ASN A 105 12.93 3.11 2.11
C ASN A 105 13.95 2.11 2.67
N LYS A 106 15.07 2.63 3.17
CA LYS A 106 16.15 1.81 3.75
C LYS A 106 15.71 0.95 4.96
N ASN A 107 14.61 1.33 5.60
CA ASN A 107 14.05 0.67 6.78
C ASN A 107 12.86 -0.24 6.42
N ASP A 108 12.51 -0.38 5.14
CA ASP A 108 11.47 -1.32 4.73
C ASP A 108 12.06 -2.73 4.62
N ASP A 109 11.75 -3.56 5.61
CA ASP A 109 12.16 -4.96 5.72
C ASP A 109 11.10 -5.93 5.18
N ARG A 110 9.98 -5.42 4.64
CA ARG A 110 8.88 -6.22 4.08
C ARG A 110 8.80 -6.17 2.56
N LEU A 111 9.33 -5.11 1.93
CA LEU A 111 9.39 -5.00 0.47
C LEU A 111 10.39 -6.00 -0.14
N VAL A 112 9.91 -7.19 -0.50
CA VAL A 112 10.70 -8.26 -1.11
C VAL A 112 10.56 -8.23 -2.61
N TYR A 113 11.68 -8.35 -3.31
CA TYR A 113 11.70 -8.51 -4.76
C TYR A 113 11.77 -9.99 -5.12
N ASN A 114 10.87 -10.44 -5.98
CA ASN A 114 10.95 -11.75 -6.62
C ASN A 114 11.58 -11.56 -7.99
N MET A 115 12.67 -12.28 -8.27
CA MET A 115 13.40 -12.11 -9.52
C MET A 115 13.80 -13.44 -10.12
N VAL A 116 13.60 -13.58 -11.43
CA VAL A 116 14.26 -14.61 -12.26
C VAL A 116 15.21 -13.93 -13.23
N TYR A 117 16.46 -14.39 -13.30
CA TYR A 117 17.46 -13.87 -14.22
C TYR A 117 18.24 -14.98 -14.91
N LEU A 118 18.65 -14.74 -16.15
CA LEU A 118 19.57 -15.56 -16.92
C LEU A 118 21.00 -15.11 -16.62
N ASP A 119 21.86 -16.02 -16.19
CA ASP A 119 23.30 -15.78 -16.12
C ASP A 119 23.93 -15.88 -17.52
N GLY A 120 24.61 -14.82 -17.95
CA GLY A 120 25.13 -14.72 -19.32
C GLY A 120 26.27 -15.69 -19.64
N ALA A 121 27.09 -16.04 -18.64
CA ALA A 121 28.21 -16.96 -18.83
C ALA A 121 27.76 -18.44 -18.91
N SER A 122 26.89 -18.88 -18.00
CA SER A 122 26.45 -20.28 -17.94
C SER A 122 25.20 -20.59 -18.75
N GLY A 123 24.41 -19.59 -19.13
CA GLY A 123 23.10 -19.79 -19.75
C GLY A 123 22.04 -20.37 -18.81
N ILE A 124 22.34 -20.48 -17.52
CA ILE A 124 21.42 -21.00 -16.50
C ILE A 124 20.55 -19.86 -15.98
N SER A 125 19.27 -20.14 -15.78
CA SER A 125 18.34 -19.20 -15.15
C SER A 125 18.22 -19.49 -13.65
N PHE A 126 18.34 -18.44 -12.85
CA PHE A 126 18.26 -18.46 -11.39
C PHE A 126 17.06 -17.64 -10.92
N ALA A 127 16.47 -18.05 -9.81
CA ALA A 127 15.42 -17.31 -9.11
C ALA A 127 15.86 -16.97 -7.69
N LYS A 128 15.49 -15.79 -7.21
CA LYS A 128 15.75 -15.36 -5.84
C LYS A 128 14.67 -14.42 -5.34
N ARG A 129 14.49 -14.46 -4.02
CA ARG A 129 13.74 -13.48 -3.23
C ARG A 129 14.73 -12.67 -2.43
N PHE A 130 14.66 -11.35 -2.53
CA PHE A 130 15.64 -10.51 -1.86
C PHE A 130 15.10 -9.18 -1.32
N LEU A 131 15.71 -8.72 -0.24
CA LEU A 131 15.57 -7.37 0.28
C LEU A 131 16.72 -6.49 -0.21
N VAL A 132 16.40 -5.24 -0.52
CA VAL A 132 17.40 -4.19 -0.73
C VAL A 132 17.56 -3.43 0.57
N SER A 133 18.44 -3.92 1.43
CA SER A 133 18.86 -3.22 2.64
C SER A 133 20.24 -2.60 2.45
N GLY A 134 20.50 -1.48 3.12
CA GLY A 134 21.82 -0.87 3.26
C GLY A 134 22.54 -0.61 1.92
N ILE A 135 22.40 0.61 1.41
CA ILE A 135 23.05 1.06 0.18
C ILE A 135 23.81 2.36 0.43
N THR A 136 24.80 2.61 -0.42
CA THR A 136 25.36 3.94 -0.67
C THR A 136 24.68 4.50 -1.90
N ARG A 137 24.19 5.75 -1.82
CA ARG A 137 23.57 6.45 -2.96
C ARG A 137 24.55 6.55 -4.13
N ASP A 138 24.00 6.60 -5.33
CA ASP A 138 24.69 6.78 -6.63
C ASP A 138 25.71 5.68 -6.98
N LYS A 139 25.83 4.65 -6.14
CA LYS A 139 26.60 3.45 -6.41
C LYS A 139 25.73 2.43 -7.14
N VAL A 140 26.30 1.85 -8.19
CA VAL A 140 25.71 0.73 -8.93
C VAL A 140 26.00 -0.57 -8.18
N TYR A 141 24.96 -1.40 -8.02
CA TYR A 141 25.06 -2.72 -7.41
C TYR A 141 24.53 -3.77 -8.39
N ASP A 142 25.04 -4.99 -8.26
CA ASP A 142 24.63 -6.14 -9.06
C ASP A 142 23.74 -7.08 -8.22
N LEU A 143 22.59 -7.50 -8.76
CA LEU A 143 21.65 -8.45 -8.14
C LEU A 143 21.89 -9.89 -8.59
N THR A 144 22.88 -10.10 -9.44
CA THR A 144 23.20 -11.33 -10.15
C THR A 144 24.68 -11.68 -9.92
N LYS A 145 25.31 -12.39 -10.87
CA LYS A 145 26.75 -12.66 -10.88
C LYS A 145 27.57 -11.60 -11.64
N GLY A 146 26.91 -10.66 -12.32
CA GLY A 146 27.58 -9.62 -13.13
C GLY A 146 28.29 -10.16 -14.38
N THR A 147 27.91 -11.34 -14.87
CA THR A 147 28.52 -11.90 -16.09
C THR A 147 27.93 -11.24 -17.34
N LYS A 148 28.76 -11.07 -18.38
CA LYS A 148 28.35 -10.48 -19.65
C LYS A 148 27.21 -11.27 -20.28
N GLY A 149 26.15 -10.58 -20.71
CA GLY A 149 24.96 -11.20 -21.30
C GLY A 149 23.89 -11.60 -20.29
N THR A 150 24.09 -11.30 -19.00
CA THR A 150 23.08 -11.47 -17.97
C THR A 150 21.83 -10.64 -18.30
N LYS A 151 20.65 -11.23 -18.03
CA LYS A 151 19.37 -10.59 -18.28
C LYS A 151 18.33 -10.97 -17.24
N VAL A 152 17.67 -10.00 -16.65
CA VAL A 152 16.50 -10.22 -15.82
C VAL A 152 15.31 -10.59 -16.71
N LEU A 153 14.68 -11.71 -16.40
CA LEU A 153 13.58 -12.31 -17.16
C LEU A 153 12.21 -12.05 -16.52
N TYR A 154 12.20 -11.91 -15.19
CA TYR A 154 11.01 -11.63 -14.39
C TYR A 154 11.42 -10.86 -13.14
N LEU A 155 10.66 -9.83 -12.77
CA LEU A 155 10.89 -9.02 -11.60
C LEU A 155 9.55 -8.45 -11.11
N THR A 156 9.27 -8.63 -9.83
CA THR A 156 8.15 -7.99 -9.11
C THR A 156 8.65 -7.45 -7.78
N ALA A 157 7.94 -6.44 -7.26
CA ALA A 157 8.19 -5.87 -5.94
C ALA A 157 6.95 -6.09 -5.08
N ASN A 158 7.11 -6.81 -3.98
CA ASN A 158 6.05 -7.35 -3.15
C ASN A 158 6.10 -6.66 -1.77
N PRO A 159 5.27 -5.62 -1.53
CA PRO A 159 5.34 -4.74 -0.36
C PRO A 159 5.12 -5.43 0.99
N ASN A 160 4.47 -6.59 0.99
CA ASN A 160 4.28 -7.43 2.15
C ASN A 160 4.91 -8.81 1.95
N SER A 161 6.02 -8.93 1.22
CA SER A 161 6.71 -10.20 1.02
C SER A 161 5.85 -11.32 0.41
N GLU A 162 4.85 -10.94 -0.36
CA GLU A 162 3.93 -11.85 -1.05
C GLU A 162 4.73 -12.85 -1.92
N THR A 163 4.29 -14.11 -1.91
CA THR A 163 4.82 -15.13 -2.81
C THR A 163 4.09 -15.08 -4.15
N GLU A 164 4.62 -15.78 -5.14
CA GLU A 164 4.02 -15.83 -6.46
C GLU A 164 4.22 -17.23 -7.05
N LEU A 165 3.17 -17.75 -7.69
CA LEU A 165 3.28 -18.90 -8.57
C LEU A 165 3.44 -18.37 -9.99
N VAL A 166 4.53 -18.75 -10.66
CA VAL A 166 4.80 -18.32 -12.04
C VAL A 166 4.87 -19.50 -13.01
N ALA A 167 4.26 -19.34 -14.18
CA ALA A 167 4.39 -20.28 -15.29
C ALA A 167 5.65 -19.96 -16.09
N VAL A 168 6.60 -20.90 -16.12
CA VAL A 168 7.81 -20.81 -16.92
C VAL A 168 7.61 -21.56 -18.23
N GLN A 169 7.73 -20.85 -19.35
CA GLN A 169 7.72 -21.42 -20.69
C GLN A 169 9.13 -21.40 -21.27
N LEU A 170 9.65 -22.57 -21.66
CA LEU A 170 10.93 -22.74 -22.31
C LEU A 170 10.86 -22.39 -23.80
N SER A 171 12.03 -22.12 -24.38
CA SER A 171 12.20 -21.93 -25.83
C SER A 171 11.75 -23.17 -26.61
N ASP A 172 11.19 -22.97 -27.80
CA ASP A 172 10.73 -24.07 -28.66
C ASP A 172 11.88 -25.00 -29.06
N LYS A 173 13.11 -24.46 -29.10
CA LYS A 173 14.35 -25.20 -29.38
C LYS A 173 14.97 -25.91 -28.17
N ALA A 174 14.40 -25.76 -26.97
CA ALA A 174 14.93 -26.40 -25.79
C ALA A 174 14.77 -27.93 -25.90
N PRO A 175 15.83 -28.73 -25.62
CA PRO A 175 15.78 -30.20 -25.67
C PRO A 175 14.92 -30.84 -24.57
N ALA A 176 14.34 -30.05 -23.66
CA ALA A 176 13.50 -30.55 -22.58
C ALA A 176 12.19 -31.16 -23.10
N ARG A 177 11.81 -32.32 -22.55
CA ARG A 177 10.52 -32.98 -22.79
C ARG A 177 9.34 -32.13 -22.28
N VAL A 178 9.48 -31.56 -21.09
CA VAL A 178 8.51 -30.65 -20.49
C VAL A 178 8.95 -29.22 -20.77
N LYS A 179 8.19 -28.51 -21.61
CA LYS A 179 8.50 -27.13 -22.03
C LYS A 179 7.78 -26.06 -21.23
N GLN A 180 6.84 -26.45 -20.38
CA GLN A 180 6.12 -25.54 -19.51
C GLN A 180 5.97 -26.18 -18.14
N PHE A 181 6.31 -25.44 -17.09
CA PHE A 181 6.19 -25.86 -15.71
C PHE A 181 5.94 -24.65 -14.82
N ASP A 182 5.45 -24.90 -13.62
CA ASP A 182 5.24 -23.85 -12.63
C ASP A 182 6.45 -23.78 -11.69
N PHE A 183 6.79 -22.56 -11.29
CA PHE A 183 7.83 -22.27 -10.31
C PHE A 183 7.21 -21.46 -9.17
N ASP A 184 7.34 -21.96 -7.95
CA ASP A 184 6.77 -21.35 -6.77
C ASP A 184 7.84 -20.56 -6.01
N PHE A 185 7.65 -19.25 -5.89
CA PHE A 185 8.53 -18.40 -5.09
C PHE A 185 8.41 -18.66 -3.58
N ALA A 186 7.33 -19.28 -3.10
CA ALA A 186 7.16 -19.65 -1.70
C ALA A 186 8.26 -20.61 -1.21
N GLU A 187 8.81 -21.45 -2.10
CA GLU A 187 9.92 -22.37 -1.78
C GLU A 187 11.26 -21.65 -1.55
N LEU A 188 11.37 -20.37 -1.93
CA LEU A 188 12.59 -19.59 -1.79
C LEU A 188 12.60 -18.80 -0.49
N ALA A 189 13.70 -18.96 0.27
CA ALA A 189 13.99 -18.08 1.39
C ALA A 189 14.32 -16.66 0.93
N ILE A 190 13.85 -15.66 1.67
CA ILE A 190 14.22 -14.26 1.50
C ILE A 190 15.68 -14.09 1.93
N LYS A 191 16.54 -13.60 1.02
CA LYS A 191 17.97 -13.36 1.28
C LYS A 191 18.34 -11.90 1.00
N GLY A 192 19.61 -11.55 1.16
CA GLY A 192 20.11 -10.22 0.79
C GLY A 192 20.32 -10.05 -0.72
N LYS A 193 20.43 -8.78 -1.16
CA LYS A 193 20.70 -8.39 -2.55
C LYS A 193 21.85 -9.14 -3.25
N GLY A 194 22.91 -9.54 -2.53
CA GLY A 194 24.07 -10.24 -3.09
C GLY A 194 23.91 -11.77 -3.26
N SER A 195 22.77 -12.35 -2.90
CA SER A 195 22.54 -13.80 -3.02
C SER A 195 22.48 -14.24 -4.49
N MET A 196 23.07 -15.40 -4.83
CA MET A 196 23.02 -15.95 -6.18
C MET A 196 21.62 -16.41 -6.61
N GLY A 197 20.82 -16.92 -5.68
CA GLY A 197 19.53 -17.56 -5.97
C GLY A 197 19.64 -19.06 -6.30
N ASN A 198 18.48 -19.68 -6.51
CA ASN A 198 18.32 -21.11 -6.79
C ASN A 198 18.15 -21.32 -8.31
N ILE A 199 18.57 -22.47 -8.83
CA ILE A 199 18.43 -22.78 -10.26
C ILE A 199 16.95 -23.03 -10.57
N VAL A 200 16.41 -22.30 -11.54
CA VAL A 200 15.08 -22.58 -12.12
C VAL A 200 15.22 -23.63 -13.22
N THR A 201 16.14 -23.40 -14.15
CA THR A 201 16.38 -24.30 -15.28
C THR A 201 17.71 -23.98 -15.95
N LYS A 202 18.30 -25.00 -16.58
CA LYS A 202 19.46 -24.87 -17.47
C LYS A 202 19.07 -24.57 -18.91
N GLN A 203 17.77 -24.61 -19.21
CA GLN A 203 17.22 -24.43 -20.54
C GLN A 203 16.84 -22.97 -20.77
N GLN A 204 16.91 -22.51 -22.02
CA GLN A 204 16.53 -21.14 -22.35
C GLN A 204 15.03 -20.91 -22.09
N ILE A 205 14.72 -19.91 -21.28
CA ILE A 205 13.35 -19.47 -21.01
C ILE A 205 12.88 -18.54 -22.13
N LYS A 206 11.67 -18.77 -22.64
CA LYS A 206 10.97 -17.93 -23.62
C LYS A 206 10.14 -16.86 -22.95
N LYS A 207 9.37 -17.22 -21.92
CA LYS A 207 8.45 -16.33 -21.21
C LYS A 207 8.21 -16.82 -19.78
N ILE A 208 7.99 -15.88 -18.87
CA ILE A 208 7.49 -16.13 -17.52
C ILE A 208 6.19 -15.35 -17.37
N THR A 209 5.15 -15.99 -16.84
CA THR A 209 3.83 -15.37 -16.63
C THR A 209 3.40 -15.61 -15.19
N GLN A 210 3.04 -14.56 -14.46
CA GLN A 210 2.47 -14.69 -13.12
C GLN A 210 1.10 -15.39 -13.21
N LYS A 211 0.91 -16.47 -12.44
CA LYS A 211 -0.37 -17.18 -12.36
C LYS A 211 -1.21 -16.66 -11.21
N SER A 212 -0.58 -16.49 -10.05
CA SER A 212 -1.23 -16.00 -8.84
C SER A 212 -0.22 -15.34 -7.91
N VAL A 213 -0.72 -14.43 -7.07
CA VAL A 213 -0.03 -13.92 -5.90
C VAL A 213 -0.50 -14.75 -4.72
N GLY A 214 0.43 -15.21 -3.88
CA GLY A 214 0.15 -15.97 -2.67
C GLY A 214 0.23 -15.09 -1.42
N ASP A 215 0.18 -15.75 -0.26
CA ASP A 215 0.27 -15.07 1.02
C ASP A 215 1.65 -14.46 1.27
N SER A 216 1.70 -13.51 2.20
CA SER A 216 2.94 -13.01 2.77
C SER A 216 3.70 -14.09 3.53
N THR A 217 4.98 -14.29 3.20
CA THR A 217 5.85 -15.15 4.03
C THR A 217 6.18 -14.57 5.40
N LEU A 218 5.86 -13.29 5.64
CA LEU A 218 6.04 -12.60 6.93
C LEU A 218 4.69 -12.35 7.64
N GLY A 219 3.60 -12.96 7.14
CA GLY A 219 2.22 -12.78 7.62
C GLY A 219 1.64 -11.39 7.30
N GLY A 220 0.50 -11.09 7.91
CA GLY A 220 -0.19 -9.80 7.72
C GLY A 220 0.63 -8.59 8.20
N ARG A 221 0.46 -7.46 7.54
CA ARG A 221 1.06 -6.17 7.90
C ARG A 221 0.06 -5.32 8.67
N GLU A 222 0.45 -4.81 9.82
CA GLU A 222 -0.41 -3.96 10.65
C GLU A 222 -0.78 -2.66 9.92
N VAL A 223 -2.07 -2.34 9.86
CA VAL A 223 -2.59 -1.13 9.22
C VAL A 223 -3.31 -0.26 10.25
N PHE A 224 -3.00 1.03 10.21
CA PHE A 224 -3.59 2.06 11.04
C PHE A 224 -4.23 3.13 10.16
N PHE A 225 -5.32 3.72 10.64
CA PHE A 225 -5.99 4.84 10.00
C PHE A 225 -5.75 6.13 10.78
N ASP A 226 -5.08 7.08 10.14
CA ASP A 226 -4.85 8.41 10.71
C ASP A 226 -5.96 9.37 10.26
N SER A 227 -6.81 9.78 11.20
CA SER A 227 -7.92 10.70 10.96
C SER A 227 -7.49 12.17 10.78
N VAL A 228 -6.24 12.54 11.06
CA VAL A 228 -5.72 13.89 10.85
C VAL A 228 -5.40 14.10 9.38
N VAL A 229 -4.74 13.12 8.74
CA VAL A 229 -4.39 13.17 7.31
C VAL A 229 -5.35 12.41 6.41
N ALA A 230 -6.30 11.66 6.99
CA ALA A 230 -7.28 10.83 6.31
C ALA A 230 -6.65 9.74 5.43
N ARG A 231 -5.59 9.09 5.90
CA ARG A 231 -4.83 8.07 5.16
C ARG A 231 -4.47 6.88 6.05
N LEU A 232 -4.15 5.77 5.39
CA LEU A 232 -3.62 4.58 6.05
C LEU A 232 -2.12 4.73 6.26
N ASN A 233 -1.60 4.04 7.27
CA ASN A 233 -0.16 3.92 7.52
C ASN A 233 0.18 2.60 8.22
N HIS A 234 1.46 2.25 8.20
CA HIS A 234 2.03 1.11 8.95
C HIS A 234 2.92 1.55 10.12
N ALA A 235 2.84 2.83 10.52
CA ALA A 235 3.74 3.44 11.48
C ALA A 235 3.18 3.46 12.91
N GLY A 236 2.05 2.80 13.15
CA GLY A 236 1.40 2.75 14.47
C GLY A 236 0.60 3.99 14.83
N HIS A 237 0.45 4.95 13.91
CA HIS A 237 -0.24 6.22 14.21
C HIS A 237 -1.73 6.14 13.85
N GLY A 238 -2.59 6.53 14.80
CA GLY A 238 -4.04 6.57 14.60
C GLY A 238 -4.76 5.31 15.07
N ARG A 239 -5.95 5.05 14.51
CA ARG A 239 -6.79 3.91 14.91
C ARG A 239 -6.33 2.64 14.21
N TYR A 240 -5.98 1.61 14.98
CA TYR A 240 -5.64 0.30 14.45
C TYR A 240 -6.83 -0.34 13.72
N LEU A 241 -6.61 -0.85 12.51
CA LEU A 241 -7.63 -1.54 11.71
C LEU A 241 -7.48 -3.06 11.69
N GLY A 242 -6.28 -3.57 11.98
CA GLY A 242 -5.95 -5.00 11.88
C GLY A 242 -4.65 -5.22 11.11
N ALA A 243 -4.21 -6.48 11.09
CA ALA A 243 -3.17 -6.95 10.19
C ALA A 243 -3.80 -7.37 8.85
N PHE A 244 -3.20 -6.94 7.75
CA PHE A 244 -3.68 -7.20 6.39
C PHE A 244 -2.70 -8.09 5.63
N ASP A 245 -3.18 -9.18 5.08
CA ASP A 245 -2.48 -10.03 4.10
C ASP A 245 -3.02 -9.79 2.67
N THR A 246 -2.54 -10.56 1.69
CA THR A 246 -2.79 -10.36 0.25
C THR A 246 -4.26 -10.14 -0.12
N ASP A 247 -5.20 -10.90 0.46
CA ASP A 247 -6.63 -10.85 0.13
C ASP A 247 -7.47 -10.01 1.09
N ASP A 248 -6.85 -9.40 2.11
CA ASP A 248 -7.57 -8.62 3.10
C ASP A 248 -8.03 -7.27 2.55
N THR A 249 -9.24 -6.87 2.92
CA THR A 249 -9.88 -5.68 2.35
C THR A 249 -10.39 -4.73 3.42
N ILE A 250 -10.48 -3.45 3.05
CA ILE A 250 -11.06 -2.39 3.86
C ILE A 250 -12.49 -2.14 3.39
N LEU A 251 -13.42 -2.30 4.32
CA LEU A 251 -14.81 -1.89 4.15
C LEU A 251 -14.97 -0.43 4.59
N VAL A 252 -15.52 0.38 3.70
CA VAL A 252 -15.93 1.76 3.97
C VAL A 252 -17.43 1.89 3.78
N VAL A 253 -18.12 2.48 4.74
CA VAL A 253 -19.56 2.82 4.67
C VAL A 253 -19.72 4.33 4.73
N TYR A 254 -20.53 4.88 3.83
CA TYR A 254 -20.71 6.30 3.64
C TYR A 254 -22.09 6.80 4.09
N LYS A 255 -22.19 8.11 4.38
CA LYS A 255 -23.42 8.80 4.84
C LYS A 255 -24.55 8.79 3.81
N ASP A 256 -24.24 8.61 2.53
CA ASP A 256 -25.21 8.42 1.46
C ASP A 256 -25.84 7.01 1.48
N GLY A 257 -25.41 6.13 2.40
CA GLY A 257 -25.90 4.76 2.48
C GLY A 257 -25.35 3.86 1.38
N SER A 258 -24.16 4.18 0.87
CA SER A 258 -23.35 3.27 0.07
C SER A 258 -22.21 2.66 0.88
N TYR A 259 -21.71 1.52 0.42
CA TYR A 259 -20.45 0.95 0.90
C TYR A 259 -19.48 0.70 -0.27
N GLU A 260 -18.19 0.59 0.04
CA GLU A 260 -17.13 0.35 -0.93
C GLU A 260 -16.05 -0.54 -0.31
N LEU A 261 -15.52 -1.46 -1.12
CA LEU A 261 -14.36 -2.28 -0.76
C LEU A 261 -13.09 -1.69 -1.36
N ASN A 262 -12.03 -1.66 -0.55
CA ASN A 262 -10.74 -1.10 -0.91
C ASN A 262 -9.61 -2.04 -0.53
N ALA A 263 -8.60 -2.13 -1.38
CA ALA A 263 -7.29 -2.61 -0.96
C ALA A 263 -6.72 -1.66 0.12
N PRO A 264 -5.82 -2.13 1.01
CA PRO A 264 -5.15 -1.30 2.01
C PRO A 264 -4.11 -0.34 1.39
N ASP A 265 -4.55 0.55 0.50
CA ASP A 265 -3.71 1.52 -0.20
C ASP A 265 -3.40 2.75 0.66
N LEU A 266 -2.12 2.92 1.01
CA LEU A 266 -1.60 4.04 1.80
C LEU A 266 -1.72 5.40 1.07
N ASN A 267 -1.79 5.39 -0.27
CA ASN A 267 -1.93 6.61 -1.06
C ASN A 267 -3.37 7.12 -1.08
N LYS A 268 -4.35 6.24 -0.83
CA LYS A 268 -5.77 6.60 -0.84
C LYS A 268 -6.08 7.57 0.29
N ARG A 269 -6.59 8.74 -0.08
CA ARG A 269 -7.15 9.72 0.85
C ARG A 269 -8.64 9.42 1.02
N PHE A 270 -9.06 9.22 2.26
CA PHE A 270 -10.43 8.92 2.62
C PHE A 270 -11.23 10.20 2.88
N ASP A 271 -12.49 10.23 2.45
CA ASP A 271 -13.38 11.35 2.68
C ASP A 271 -14.05 11.25 4.06
N LEU A 272 -13.33 11.70 5.09
CA LEU A 272 -13.78 11.65 6.48
C LEU A 272 -15.15 12.29 6.72
N ALA A 273 -15.48 13.34 5.97
CA ALA A 273 -16.75 14.05 6.17
C ALA A 273 -17.95 13.16 5.79
N ASN A 274 -17.75 12.21 4.89
CA ASN A 274 -18.80 11.34 4.36
C ASN A 274 -18.71 9.90 4.85
N ILE A 275 -17.71 9.52 5.65
CA ILE A 275 -17.58 8.17 6.19
C ILE A 275 -18.37 8.02 7.49
N VAL A 276 -19.03 6.87 7.66
CA VAL A 276 -19.70 6.43 8.89
C VAL A 276 -18.93 5.27 9.54
N LEU A 277 -18.45 4.33 8.73
CA LEU A 277 -17.69 3.17 9.20
C LEU A 277 -16.48 2.95 8.28
N LEU A 278 -15.33 2.65 8.87
CA LEU A 278 -14.13 2.19 8.17
C LEU A 278 -13.51 1.07 9.01
N ARG A 279 -13.30 -0.11 8.43
CA ARG A 279 -12.73 -1.27 9.14
C ARG A 279 -12.12 -2.27 8.17
N LYS A 280 -11.31 -3.20 8.67
CA LYS A 280 -11.02 -4.46 7.97
C LYS A 280 -12.32 -5.25 7.79
N LEU A 281 -12.55 -5.78 6.58
CA LEU A 281 -13.65 -6.68 6.29
C LEU A 281 -13.27 -8.11 6.70
N GLU A 282 -14.04 -8.68 7.61
CA GLU A 282 -13.97 -10.11 7.92
C GLU A 282 -15.05 -10.85 7.13
N ALA A 283 -14.83 -12.11 6.77
CA ALA A 283 -15.78 -12.92 5.97
C ALA A 283 -17.20 -12.96 6.56
N GLU A 284 -17.32 -13.02 7.89
CA GLU A 284 -18.59 -13.07 8.60
C GLU A 284 -19.12 -11.70 9.04
N THR A 285 -18.60 -10.61 8.46
CA THR A 285 -19.05 -9.25 8.80
C THR A 285 -20.52 -9.05 8.43
N VAL A 286 -21.34 -8.79 9.45
CA VAL A 286 -22.72 -8.34 9.30
C VAL A 286 -22.80 -6.86 9.65
N LEU A 287 -23.38 -6.06 8.77
CA LEU A 287 -23.67 -4.66 9.01
C LEU A 287 -25.11 -4.49 9.50
N SER A 288 -25.27 -3.66 10.52
CA SER A 288 -26.55 -3.09 10.94
C SER A 288 -26.54 -1.59 10.68
N ALA A 289 -27.58 -1.10 10.01
CA ALA A 289 -27.70 0.28 9.57
C ALA A 289 -29.07 0.85 9.94
N VAL A 290 -29.08 2.10 10.39
CA VAL A 290 -30.30 2.91 10.60
C VAL A 290 -30.29 4.02 9.56
N TYR A 291 -31.34 4.12 8.76
CA TYR A 291 -31.46 5.13 7.72
C TYR A 291 -32.88 5.69 7.65
N VAL A 292 -33.01 6.90 7.11
CA VAL A 292 -34.29 7.50 6.79
C VAL A 292 -34.50 7.42 5.29
N ASP A 293 -35.71 7.03 4.87
CA ASP A 293 -36.13 7.11 3.47
C ASP A 293 -36.62 8.52 3.13
N GLY A 294 -36.13 9.06 2.02
CA GLY A 294 -36.37 10.44 1.62
C GLY A 294 -37.82 10.74 1.23
N GLU A 295 -38.53 9.76 0.70
CA GLU A 295 -39.89 9.90 0.17
C GLU A 295 -40.93 9.74 1.27
N SER A 296 -40.87 8.62 1.99
CA SER A 296 -41.81 8.28 3.07
C SER A 296 -41.49 8.95 4.41
N LYS A 297 -40.28 9.51 4.58
CA LYS A 297 -39.74 10.00 5.87
C LYS A 297 -39.71 8.94 6.98
N THR A 298 -39.80 7.67 6.61
CA THR A 298 -39.80 6.55 7.55
C THR A 298 -38.37 6.15 7.89
N TYR A 299 -38.13 5.85 9.17
CA TYR A 299 -36.86 5.33 9.66
C TYR A 299 -36.86 3.81 9.56
N TYR A 300 -35.82 3.26 8.94
CA TYR A 300 -35.65 1.83 8.72
C TYR A 300 -34.38 1.33 9.42
N ILE A 301 -34.44 0.08 9.88
CA ILE A 301 -33.29 -0.68 10.34
C ILE A 301 -33.05 -1.82 9.35
N LYS A 302 -31.82 -1.91 8.84
CA LYS A 302 -31.41 -2.96 7.89
C LYS A 302 -30.19 -3.68 8.42
N ARG A 303 -30.24 -5.01 8.42
CA ARG A 303 -29.12 -5.88 8.80
C ARG A 303 -28.77 -6.82 7.64
N PHE A 304 -27.53 -6.81 7.18
CA PHE A 304 -27.11 -7.48 5.94
C PHE A 304 -25.62 -7.83 5.93
N LYS A 305 -25.22 -8.80 5.10
CA LYS A 305 -23.82 -9.13 4.81
C LYS A 305 -23.31 -8.35 3.61
N ILE A 306 -22.01 -8.15 3.51
CA ILE A 306 -21.38 -7.63 2.28
C ILE A 306 -21.23 -8.78 1.29
N GLU A 307 -21.81 -8.64 0.09
CA GLU A 307 -21.86 -9.72 -0.91
C GLU A 307 -20.96 -9.47 -2.12
N THR A 308 -20.42 -8.25 -2.28
CA THR A 308 -19.55 -7.93 -3.42
C THR A 308 -18.09 -8.28 -3.13
N SER A 309 -17.36 -8.67 -4.17
CA SER A 309 -15.89 -8.73 -4.20
C SER A 309 -15.28 -7.62 -5.07
N THR A 310 -16.10 -6.71 -5.60
CA THR A 310 -15.63 -5.66 -6.53
C THR A 310 -15.00 -4.50 -5.77
N PHE A 311 -13.74 -4.22 -6.05
CA PHE A 311 -12.99 -3.10 -5.46
C PHE A 311 -13.29 -1.76 -6.13
N GLY A 312 -13.20 -0.68 -5.35
CA GLY A 312 -13.25 0.71 -5.84
C GLY A 312 -14.59 1.15 -6.41
N LYS A 313 -15.64 0.31 -6.29
CA LYS A 313 -17.00 0.62 -6.70
C LYS A 313 -17.89 0.81 -5.47
N ARG A 314 -18.72 1.86 -5.50
CA ARG A 314 -19.75 2.10 -4.48
C ARG A 314 -21.01 1.32 -4.79
N PHE A 315 -21.57 0.70 -3.77
CA PHE A 315 -22.85 -0.01 -3.82
C PHE A 315 -23.82 0.59 -2.82
N LEU A 316 -24.95 1.10 -3.31
CA LEU A 316 -25.99 1.65 -2.46
C LEU A 316 -26.79 0.53 -1.81
N PHE A 317 -27.09 0.64 -0.51
CA PHE A 317 -27.90 -0.33 0.22
C PHE A 317 -29.15 0.30 0.87
N ILE A 318 -29.34 1.61 0.71
CA ILE A 318 -30.57 2.33 1.09
C ILE A 318 -31.32 2.81 -0.16
N SER A 319 -32.48 3.43 0.04
CA SER A 319 -33.30 4.01 -1.04
C SER A 319 -32.57 5.14 -1.79
N GLU A 320 -32.70 5.17 -3.11
CA GLU A 320 -32.17 6.23 -3.99
C GLU A 320 -33.00 7.53 -3.93
N SER A 321 -34.17 7.51 -3.27
CA SER A 321 -35.06 8.66 -3.20
C SER A 321 -34.38 9.88 -2.59
N LYS A 322 -34.65 11.06 -3.17
CA LYS A 322 -34.04 12.32 -2.73
C LYS A 322 -34.32 12.58 -1.25
N GLY A 323 -33.25 12.77 -0.48
CA GLY A 323 -33.32 13.00 0.97
C GLY A 323 -33.19 11.73 1.82
N SER A 324 -33.04 10.55 1.20
CA SER A 324 -32.60 9.34 1.91
C SER A 324 -31.21 9.54 2.48
N LYS A 325 -31.00 9.12 3.73
CA LYS A 325 -29.71 9.32 4.42
C LYS A 325 -29.45 8.23 5.45
N LEU A 326 -28.20 7.79 5.51
CA LEU A 326 -27.72 6.92 6.57
C LEU A 326 -27.46 7.72 7.85
N LEU A 327 -28.03 7.28 8.96
CA LEU A 327 -27.91 7.92 10.27
C LEU A 327 -26.81 7.27 11.10
N ALA A 328 -26.77 5.94 11.10
CA ALA A 328 -25.76 5.15 11.79
C ALA A 328 -25.52 3.84 11.07
N ALA A 329 -24.30 3.33 11.15
CA ALA A 329 -23.95 1.96 10.76
C ALA A 329 -22.94 1.38 11.74
N THR A 330 -23.12 0.11 12.08
CA THR A 330 -22.21 -0.63 12.95
C THR A 330 -22.08 -2.05 12.44
N ALA A 331 -20.93 -2.66 12.75
CA ALA A 331 -20.67 -4.07 12.48
C ALA A 331 -20.55 -4.87 13.78
N PHE A 332 -21.03 -4.30 14.89
CA PHE A 332 -21.10 -4.96 16.18
C PHE A 332 -22.11 -6.12 16.12
N ALA A 333 -21.79 -7.25 16.75
CA ALA A 333 -22.57 -8.48 16.63
C ALA A 333 -24.00 -8.32 17.16
N GLU A 334 -24.13 -7.62 18.30
CA GLU A 334 -25.38 -7.38 19.03
C GLU A 334 -25.64 -5.87 19.17
N PRO A 335 -26.04 -5.19 18.10
CA PRO A 335 -26.22 -3.75 18.13
C PRO A 335 -27.51 -3.38 18.86
N ALA A 336 -27.41 -2.41 19.78
CA ALA A 336 -28.54 -1.75 20.39
C ALA A 336 -28.66 -0.31 19.84
N VAL A 337 -29.89 0.17 19.67
CA VAL A 337 -30.17 1.56 19.29
C VAL A 337 -31.18 2.14 20.26
N GLU A 338 -30.86 3.30 20.83
CA GLU A 338 -31.79 4.08 21.64
C GLU A 338 -32.48 5.12 20.76
N VAL A 339 -33.81 5.19 20.85
CA VAL A 339 -34.61 6.16 20.12
C VAL A 339 -35.22 7.12 21.13
N THR A 340 -34.84 8.39 21.05
CA THR A 340 -35.47 9.46 21.82
C THR A 340 -36.54 10.10 20.94
N LEU A 341 -37.79 10.04 21.39
CA LEU A 341 -38.97 10.61 20.73
C LEU A 341 -39.05 12.12 20.93
#